data_AF-A0A0W0WUL7-F1
#
_entry.id   AF-A0A0W0WUL7-F1
#
_cell.length_a   1.000
_cell.length_b   1.000
_cell.length_c   1.000
_cell.angle_alpha   90.00
_cell.angle_beta   90.00
_cell.angle_gamma   90.00
#
_symmetry.space_group_name_H-M   'P 1'
#
loop_
_entity.id
_entity.type
_entity.pdbx_description
1 polymer ?
#
loop_
_entity_poly.entity_id
_entity_poly.type
_entity_poly.pdbx_seq_one_letter_code
_entity_poly.pdbx_strand_id
1 'polypeptide(L)'
;MNTEEINKQSNNDNIVLNLSVYCLNVIKKAAYKFSSEFSINFEKIDDEQIKVCFDFNPTINPENKSEIIRQFQNELLDQDLREIVFKETENVRNLILAHAFSKTTLIES
;
A
#
# COMPACT_ATOMS: atom_id res chain seq x y z
N MET A 1 37.67 -24.29 18.04
CA MET A 1 36.36 -24.40 18.72
C MET A 1 35.70 -23.04 18.50
N ASN A 2 35.05 -22.78 17.36
CA ASN A 2 33.74 -23.32 16.91
C ASN A 2 32.74 -23.25 18.06
N THR A 3 31.58 -22.60 17.98
CA THR A 3 30.75 -22.06 16.88
C THR A 3 29.74 -21.17 17.63
N GLU A 4 29.42 -19.95 17.23
CA GLU A 4 28.21 -19.65 16.45
C GLU A 4 28.18 -18.12 16.29
N GLU A 5 28.71 -17.64 15.18
CA GLU A 5 28.10 -16.50 14.51
C GLU A 5 26.65 -16.90 14.26
N ILE A 6 25.72 -16.38 15.06
CA ILE A 6 24.29 -16.50 14.78
C ILE A 6 24.00 -15.57 13.61
N ASN A 7 24.41 -16.01 12.42
CA ASN A 7 23.75 -15.69 11.16
C ASN A 7 22.36 -16.32 11.23
N LYS A 8 21.45 -15.69 11.98
CA LYS A 8 20.03 -15.86 11.67
C LYS A 8 19.76 -14.94 10.50
N GLN A 9 20.08 -15.47 9.32
CA GLN A 9 19.55 -15.03 8.04
C GLN A 9 18.03 -14.92 8.21
N SER A 10 17.55 -13.74 8.58
CA SER A 10 16.13 -13.49 8.71
C SER A 10 15.59 -13.53 7.28
N ASN A 11 14.96 -14.63 6.90
CA ASN A 11 14.09 -14.67 5.72
C ASN A 11 12.94 -13.70 5.99
N ASN A 12 13.21 -12.40 5.86
CA ASN A 12 12.20 -11.38 5.95
C ASN A 12 11.41 -11.51 4.66
N ASP A 13 10.15 -11.93 4.78
CA ASP A 13 9.20 -11.88 3.69
C ASP A 13 9.22 -10.47 3.12
N ASN A 14 9.56 -10.32 1.84
CA ASN A 14 9.67 -9.02 1.22
C ASN A 14 9.33 -9.08 -0.27
N ILE A 15 8.92 -7.94 -0.81
CA ILE A 15 8.76 -7.74 -2.25
C ILE A 15 9.45 -6.43 -2.65
N VAL A 16 9.82 -6.33 -3.92
CA VAL A 16 10.32 -5.10 -4.53
C VAL A 16 9.25 -4.55 -5.46
N LEU A 17 8.93 -3.27 -5.33
CA LEU A 17 7.97 -2.56 -6.15
C LEU A 17 8.65 -1.38 -6.85
N ASN A 18 8.16 -1.06 -8.05
CA ASN A 18 8.59 0.13 -8.79
C ASN A 18 7.58 1.27 -8.57
N LEU A 19 8.06 2.43 -8.11
CA LEU A 19 7.29 3.64 -7.82
C LEU A 19 6.74 4.34 -9.08
N SER A 20 7.26 4.01 -10.26
CA SER A 20 6.65 4.42 -11.55
C SER A 20 5.37 3.63 -11.86
N VAL A 21 5.21 2.45 -11.25
CA VAL A 21 4.00 1.61 -11.40
C VAL A 21 3.03 1.89 -10.27
N TYR A 22 3.48 1.79 -9.02
CA TYR A 22 2.64 2.04 -7.84
C TYR A 22 3.17 3.23 -7.05
N CYS A 23 2.38 4.30 -6.98
CA CYS A 23 2.77 5.40 -6.11
C CYS A 23 2.78 4.97 -4.64
N LEU A 24 3.66 5.59 -3.84
CA LEU A 24 3.83 5.21 -2.43
C LEU A 24 2.52 5.28 -1.61
N ASN A 25 1.59 6.18 -1.97
CA ASN A 25 0.31 6.30 -1.29
C ASN A 25 -0.58 5.07 -1.50
N VAL A 26 -0.60 4.52 -2.71
CA VAL A 26 -1.33 3.28 -3.05
C VAL A 26 -0.77 2.10 -2.25
N ILE A 27 0.55 1.99 -2.16
CA ILE A 27 1.23 0.96 -1.36
C ILE A 27 0.83 1.06 0.12
N LYS A 28 0.82 2.27 0.69
CA LYS A 28 0.42 2.52 2.08
C LYS A 28 -1.05 2.19 2.35
N LYS A 29 -1.96 2.57 1.44
CA LYS A 29 -3.40 2.25 1.56
C LYS A 29 -3.62 0.74 1.54
N ALA A 30 -2.96 0.03 0.64
CA ALA A 30 -3.04 -1.43 0.58
C ALA A 30 -2.51 -2.07 1.86
N ALA A 31 -1.37 -1.59 2.37
CA ALA A 31 -0.76 -2.10 3.61
C ALA A 31 -1.68 -1.92 4.83
N TYR A 32 -2.36 -0.77 4.91
CA TYR A 32 -3.25 -0.46 6.02
C TYR A 32 -4.40 -1.46 6.19
N LYS A 33 -4.90 -2.06 5.09
CA LYS A 33 -5.93 -3.11 5.15
C LYS A 33 -5.47 -4.36 5.93
N PHE A 34 -4.17 -4.63 5.94
CA PHE A 34 -3.56 -5.82 6.56
C PHE A 34 -2.83 -5.50 7.87
N SER A 35 -3.17 -4.38 8.53
CA SER A 35 -2.49 -3.94 9.75
C SER A 35 -2.68 -4.88 10.95
N SER A 36 -3.64 -5.83 10.87
CA SER A 36 -3.82 -6.90 11.86
C SER A 36 -2.88 -8.08 11.67
N GLU A 37 -2.44 -8.32 10.44
CA GLU A 37 -1.67 -9.48 10.00
C GLU A 37 -0.17 -9.20 10.04
N PHE A 38 0.25 -8.00 9.65
CA PHE A 38 1.65 -7.59 9.64
C PHE A 38 1.82 -6.08 9.81
N SER A 39 3.03 -5.67 10.13
CA SER A 39 3.51 -4.31 9.88
C SER A 39 4.47 -4.28 8.67
N ILE A 40 4.68 -3.11 8.09
CA ILE A 40 5.59 -2.93 6.95
C ILE A 40 6.69 -1.95 7.31
N ASN A 41 7.93 -2.31 6.98
CA ASN A 41 9.03 -1.37 6.84
C ASN A 41 9.34 -1.13 5.36
N PHE A 42 9.63 0.12 5.00
CA PHE A 42 9.99 0.51 3.64
C PHE A 42 11.49 0.80 3.57
N GLU A 43 12.18 0.13 2.65
CA GLU A 43 13.59 0.41 2.37
C GLU A 43 13.71 0.93 0.94
N LYS A 44 14.28 2.13 0.77
CA LYS A 44 14.57 2.66 -0.56
C LYS A 44 15.76 1.87 -1.15
N ILE A 45 15.57 1.29 -2.32
CA ILE A 45 16.66 0.63 -3.08
C ILE A 45 17.33 1.68 -3.97
N ASP A 46 16.53 2.39 -4.77
CA ASP A 46 16.94 3.50 -5.63
C ASP A 46 15.77 4.49 -5.81
N ASP A 47 15.85 5.41 -6.77
CA ASP A 47 14.83 6.44 -7.00
C ASP A 47 13.50 5.88 -7.54
N GLU A 48 13.53 4.72 -8.18
CA GLU A 48 12.34 4.06 -8.74
C GLU A 48 11.91 2.84 -7.93
N GLN A 49 12.79 2.25 -7.11
CA GLN A 49 12.53 0.99 -6.44
C GLN A 49 12.49 1.11 -4.93
N ILE A 50 11.49 0.43 -4.37
CA ILE A 50 11.25 0.33 -2.93
C ILE A 50 11.10 -1.14 -2.58
N LYS A 51 11.78 -1.54 -1.50
CA LYS A 51 11.58 -2.83 -0.85
C LYS A 51 10.53 -2.67 0.25
N VAL A 52 9.58 -3.59 0.24
CA VAL A 52 8.50 -3.70 1.22
C VAL A 52 8.82 -4.92 2.07
N CYS A 53 9.22 -4.71 3.32
CA CYS A 53 9.57 -5.76 4.26
C CYS A 53 8.38 -6.02 5.19
N PHE A 54 7.87 -7.25 5.21
CA PHE A 54 6.73 -7.64 6.03
C PHE A 54 7.21 -8.20 7.38
N ASP A 55 6.68 -7.64 8.47
CA ASP A 55 6.84 -8.18 9.81
C ASP A 55 5.50 -8.75 10.29
N PHE A 56 5.33 -10.05 10.09
CA PHE A 56 4.10 -10.76 10.40
C PHE A 56 3.88 -10.91 11.89
N ASN A 57 2.63 -10.75 12.31
CA ASN A 57 2.21 -11.06 13.67
C ASN A 57 2.56 -12.53 14.00
N PRO A 58 3.18 -12.82 15.16
CA PRO A 58 3.56 -14.18 15.55
C PRO A 58 2.41 -15.21 15.57
N THR A 59 1.16 -14.75 15.62
CA THR A 59 -0.04 -15.62 15.57
C THR A 59 -0.35 -16.14 14.17
N ILE A 60 0.24 -15.56 13.12
CA ILE A 60 0.05 -16.00 11.74
C ILE A 60 0.84 -17.27 11.48
N ASN A 61 0.16 -18.31 11.00
CA ASN A 61 0.81 -19.54 10.57
C ASN A 61 1.79 -19.24 9.41
N PRO A 62 3.07 -19.64 9.49
CA PRO A 62 4.04 -19.46 8.42
C PRO A 62 3.56 -19.90 7.03
N GLU A 63 2.79 -20.99 6.94
CA GLU A 63 2.25 -21.50 5.66
C GLU A 63 1.26 -20.54 5.00
N ASN A 64 0.62 -19.65 5.78
CA ASN A 64 -0.35 -18.68 5.28
C ASN A 64 0.29 -17.38 4.79
N LYS A 65 1.57 -17.12 5.10
CA LYS A 65 2.22 -15.85 4.79
C LYS A 65 2.24 -15.54 3.31
N SER A 66 2.55 -16.53 2.47
CA SER A 66 2.57 -16.39 1.01
C SER A 66 1.20 -16.00 0.44
N GLU A 67 0.13 -16.60 0.99
CA GLU A 67 -1.25 -16.26 0.65
C GLU A 67 -1.59 -14.82 1.05
N ILE A 68 -1.21 -14.39 2.26
CA ILE A 68 -1.46 -13.02 2.73
C ILE A 68 -0.70 -12.01 1.86
N ILE A 69 0.54 -12.29 1.45
CA ILE A 69 1.31 -11.43 0.53
C ILE A 69 0.61 -11.36 -0.84
N ARG A 70 0.10 -12.48 -1.35
CA ARG A 70 -0.67 -12.49 -2.60
C ARG A 70 -1.93 -11.63 -2.48
N GLN A 71 -2.64 -11.71 -1.36
CA GLN A 71 -3.82 -10.89 -1.09
C GLN A 71 -3.46 -9.40 -0.97
N PHE A 72 -2.33 -9.07 -0.36
CA PHE A 72 -1.80 -7.71 -0.34
C PHE A 72 -1.50 -7.19 -1.75
N GLN A 73 -0.91 -8.00 -2.63
CA GLN A 73 -0.66 -7.60 -4.03
C GLN A 73 -1.96 -7.38 -4.82
N ASN A 74 -2.99 -8.19 -4.57
CA ASN A 74 -4.32 -7.97 -5.16
C ASN A 74 -4.95 -6.66 -4.67
N GLU A 75 -4.83 -6.37 -3.37
CA GLU A 75 -5.30 -5.10 -2.81
C GLU A 75 -4.49 -3.92 -3.36
N LEU A 76 -3.18 -4.09 -3.58
CA LEU A 76 -2.33 -3.06 -4.19
C LEU A 76 -2.85 -2.66 -5.57
N LEU A 77 -3.19 -3.65 -6.40
CA LEU A 77 -3.80 -3.42 -7.72
C LEU A 77 -5.16 -2.72 -7.61
N ASP A 78 -6.00 -3.11 -6.65
CA ASP A 78 -7.31 -2.47 -6.44
C ASP A 78 -7.17 -1.01 -6.00
N GLN A 79 -6.26 -0.72 -5.07
CA GLN A 79 -5.98 0.64 -4.62
C GLN A 79 -5.40 1.51 -5.73
N ASP A 80 -4.58 0.94 -6.62
CA ASP A 80 -4.07 1.65 -7.79
C ASP A 80 -5.19 2.02 -8.77
N LEU A 81 -6.05 1.05 -9.11
CA LEU A 81 -7.21 1.29 -9.96
C LEU A 81 -8.15 2.34 -9.37
N ARG A 82 -8.41 2.29 -8.06
CA ARG A 82 -9.22 3.32 -7.38
C ARG A 82 -8.59 4.70 -7.47
N GLU A 83 -7.26 4.80 -7.33
CA GLU A 83 -6.55 6.06 -7.44
C GLU A 83 -6.61 6.63 -8.88
N ILE A 84 -6.50 5.76 -9.89
CA ILE A 84 -6.69 6.13 -11.31
C ILE A 84 -8.11 6.67 -11.53
N VAL A 85 -9.13 5.91 -11.15
CA VAL A 85 -10.54 6.33 -11.32
C VAL A 85 -10.83 7.62 -10.54
N PHE A 86 -10.29 7.78 -9.33
CA PHE A 86 -10.47 8.99 -8.53
C PHE A 86 -9.95 10.25 -9.23
N LYS A 87 -8.79 10.13 -9.90
CA LYS A 87 -8.17 11.20 -10.70
C LYS A 87 -8.94 11.45 -11.99
N GLU A 88 -9.27 10.40 -12.75
CA GLU A 88 -10.02 10.52 -14.01
C GLU A 88 -11.40 11.15 -13.82
N THR A 89 -12.04 10.89 -12.68
CA THR A 89 -13.39 11.40 -12.36
C THR A 89 -13.39 12.77 -11.68
N GLU A 90 -12.22 13.40 -11.45
CA GLU A 90 -12.12 14.67 -10.73
C GLU A 90 -12.94 15.78 -11.37
N ASN A 91 -12.82 15.97 -12.69
CA ASN A 91 -13.54 17.02 -13.40
C ASN A 91 -15.06 16.84 -13.31
N VAL A 92 -15.55 15.62 -13.54
CA VAL A 92 -16.99 15.32 -13.48
C VAL A 92 -17.52 15.53 -12.06
N ARG A 93 -16.79 15.05 -11.04
CA ARG A 93 -17.13 15.25 -9.62
C ARG A 93 -17.20 16.74 -9.27
N ASN A 94 -16.22 17.52 -9.70
CA ASN A 94 -16.18 18.96 -9.45
C ASN A 94 -17.33 19.69 -10.14
N LEU A 95 -17.72 19.30 -11.37
CA LEU A 95 -18.89 19.86 -12.06
C LEU A 95 -20.20 19.51 -11.35
N ILE A 96 -20.35 18.27 -10.88
CA ILE A 96 -21.51 17.86 -10.09
C ILE A 96 -21.61 18.69 -8.81
N LEU A 97 -20.50 18.86 -8.09
CA LEU A 97 -20.45 19.70 -6.88
C LEU A 97 -20.78 21.16 -7.21
N ALA A 98 -20.16 21.75 -8.22
CA ALA A 98 -20.43 23.13 -8.65
C ALA A 98 -21.91 23.32 -9.01
N HIS A 99 -22.52 22.36 -9.73
CA HIS A 99 -23.94 22.42 -10.07
C HIS A 99 -24.83 22.32 -8.82
N ALA A 100 -24.54 21.38 -7.92
CA ALA A 100 -25.29 21.19 -6.68
C ALA A 100 -25.27 22.45 -5.80
N PHE A 101 -24.12 23.11 -5.69
CA PHE A 101 -23.96 24.35 -4.91
C PHE A 101 -24.35 25.62 -5.66
N SER A 102 -24.50 25.59 -6.99
CA SER A 102 -24.89 26.79 -7.77
C SER A 102 -26.24 27.39 -7.39
N LYS A 103 -27.11 26.61 -6.75
CA LYS A 103 -28.45 27.03 -6.29
C LYS A 103 -28.54 27.27 -4.79
N THR A 104 -27.43 27.10 -4.07
CA THR A 104 -27.34 27.44 -2.64
C THR A 104 -26.65 28.80 -2.51
N THR A 105 -27.27 29.75 -1.81
CA THR A 105 -26.57 30.96 -1.30
C THR A 105 -25.59 30.52 -0.21
N LEU A 106 -24.43 29.99 -0.62
CA LEU A 106 -23.34 29.62 0.30
C LEU A 106 -22.24 30.68 0.36
N ILE A 107 -22.47 31.84 -0.25
CA ILE A 107 -21.57 33.00 -0.21
C ILE A 107 -22.40 34.19 0.28
N GLU A 108 -22.57 34.29 1.60
CA GLU A 108 -22.76 35.59 2.24
C GLU A 108 -21.39 36.03 2.77
N SER A 109 -20.96 37.17 2.24
CA SER A 109 -19.69 37.87 2.49
C SER A 109 -19.47 38.28 3.94
#